data_AF-A0A9W8CPM3-F1
#
_entry.id   AF-A0A9W8CPM3-F1
#
_cell.length_a   1.000
_cell.length_b   1.000
_cell.length_c   1.000
_cell.angle_alpha   90.00
_cell.angle_beta   90.00
_cell.angle_gamma   90.00
#
_symmetry.space_group_name_H-M   'P 1'
#
loop_
_entity.id
_entity.type
_entity.pdbx_description
1 polymer ?
#
loop_
_entity_poly.entity_id
_entity_poly.type
_entity_poly.pdbx_seq_one_letter_code
_entity_poly.pdbx_strand_id
1 'polypeptide(L)'
;TESAPIKASKGLTESLCSLYKAATGPLPASVKGPLNKAVGFLEPVIYYSEVAFHLGKQVVVRQNFSLPSKVDFAASETQLFKVLEYVKINNLKSLKDIPLEQWKNGAIKTFELSALFVVGEIVGRGNLVGYKD
;
A
#
# COMPACT_ATOMS: atom_id res chain seq x y z
N THR A 1 0.00 11.16 16.40
CA THR A 1 0.68 9.86 16.19
C THR A 1 1.35 9.90 14.83
N GLU A 2 2.45 10.64 14.71
CA GLU A 2 3.11 10.93 13.43
C GLU A 2 4.63 10.86 13.67
N SER A 3 5.20 9.65 13.75
CA SER A 3 6.62 9.51 14.11
C SER A 3 7.34 8.29 13.55
N ALA A 4 6.63 7.28 13.03
CA ALA A 4 7.24 6.10 12.42
C ALA A 4 7.82 6.36 11.00
N PRO A 5 7.10 6.98 10.05
CA PRO A 5 7.63 7.14 8.68
C PRO A 5 8.78 8.15 8.62
N ILE A 6 8.74 9.18 9.49
CA ILE A 6 9.75 10.24 9.54
C ILE A 6 11.06 9.74 10.16
N LYS A 7 11.00 8.86 11.19
CA LYS A 7 12.22 8.25 11.76
C LYS A 7 12.88 7.26 10.81
N ALA A 8 12.09 6.44 10.13
CA ALA A 8 12.60 5.49 9.13
C ALA A 8 13.22 6.22 7.92
N SER A 9 12.54 7.27 7.42
CA SER A 9 13.07 8.15 6.36
C SER A 9 14.37 8.84 6.77
N LYS A 10 14.45 9.41 7.99
CA LYS A 10 15.69 10.02 8.51
C LYS A 10 16.85 9.03 8.62
N GLY A 11 16.61 7.80 9.10
CA GLY A 11 17.65 6.78 9.20
C GLY A 11 18.18 6.33 7.84
N LEU A 12 17.31 6.22 6.84
CA LEU A 12 17.70 5.87 5.47
C LEU A 12 18.46 7.03 4.80
N THR A 13 17.99 8.27 4.94
CA THR A 13 18.69 9.44 4.38
C THR A 13 20.03 9.70 5.05
N GLU A 14 20.16 9.49 6.37
CA GLU A 14 21.44 9.54 7.07
C GLU A 14 22.42 8.46 6.57
N SER A 15 21.92 7.23 6.34
CA SER A 15 22.73 6.11 5.82
C SER A 15 23.15 6.31 4.37
N LEU A 16 22.26 6.88 3.54
CA LEU A 16 22.55 7.23 2.16
C LEU A 16 23.48 8.44 2.08
N CYS A 17 23.33 9.42 2.96
CA CYS A 17 24.21 10.59 3.05
C CYS A 17 25.60 10.22 3.58
N SER A 18 25.70 9.25 4.50
CA SER A 18 26.98 8.70 4.96
C SER A 18 27.63 7.83 3.88
N LEU A 19 26.86 7.05 3.11
CA LEU A 19 27.34 6.34 1.92
C LEU A 19 27.79 7.29 0.82
N TYR A 20 27.06 8.38 0.58
CA TYR A 20 27.42 9.40 -0.39
C TYR A 20 28.69 10.14 0.05
N LYS A 21 28.77 10.59 1.32
CA LYS A 21 30.00 11.19 1.88
C LYS A 21 31.18 10.24 1.88
N ALA A 22 30.95 8.95 2.10
CA ALA A 22 31.97 7.91 1.94
C ALA A 22 32.37 7.81 0.46
N ALA A 23 31.45 7.64 -0.47
CA ALA A 23 31.75 7.56 -1.90
C ALA A 23 32.49 8.80 -2.45
N THR A 24 32.17 10.00 -1.95
CA THR A 24 32.82 11.26 -2.34
C THR A 24 34.07 11.62 -1.50
N GLY A 25 34.38 10.85 -0.44
CA GLY A 25 35.51 11.10 0.45
C GLY A 25 36.86 10.62 -0.11
N PRO A 26 37.99 10.93 0.56
CA PRO A 26 39.31 10.45 0.17
C PRO A 26 39.48 8.97 0.57
N LEU A 27 38.84 8.06 -0.18
CA LEU A 27 39.08 6.61 -0.10
C LEU A 27 40.11 6.12 -1.13
N PRO A 28 40.81 5.00 -0.82
CA PRO A 28 41.69 4.34 -1.77
C PRO A 28 40.95 3.95 -3.05
N ALA A 29 41.61 4.11 -4.21
CA ALA A 29 41.02 3.92 -5.54
C ALA A 29 40.34 2.55 -5.73
N SER A 30 40.82 1.52 -5.04
CA SER A 30 40.30 0.15 -5.09
C SER A 30 38.89 -0.03 -4.54
N VAL A 31 38.42 0.89 -3.67
CA VAL A 31 37.07 0.81 -3.05
C VAL A 31 36.10 1.84 -3.68
N LYS A 32 36.63 2.90 -4.31
CA LYS A 32 35.82 3.96 -4.96
C LYS A 32 35.01 3.47 -6.16
N GLY A 33 35.58 2.59 -6.99
CA GLY A 33 34.92 2.07 -8.19
C GLY A 33 33.60 1.31 -7.91
N PRO A 34 33.60 0.27 -7.07
CA PRO A 34 32.39 -0.49 -6.75
C PRO A 34 31.37 0.34 -5.95
N LEU A 35 31.83 1.23 -5.06
CA LEU A 35 30.93 2.05 -4.26
C LEU A 35 30.20 3.11 -5.10
N ASN A 36 30.89 3.77 -6.04
CA ASN A 36 30.25 4.71 -6.98
C ASN A 36 29.22 4.03 -7.88
N LYS A 37 29.43 2.76 -8.27
CA LYS A 37 28.43 1.98 -9.01
C LYS A 37 27.20 1.65 -8.16
N ALA A 38 27.39 1.30 -6.89
CA ALA A 38 26.29 1.04 -5.97
C ALA A 38 25.47 2.31 -5.68
N VAL A 39 26.13 3.44 -5.43
CA VAL A 39 25.47 4.74 -5.23
C VAL A 39 24.72 5.16 -6.50
N GLY A 40 25.33 5.02 -7.68
CA GLY A 40 24.67 5.32 -8.95
C GLY A 40 23.44 4.45 -9.27
N PHE A 41 23.31 3.27 -8.66
CA PHE A 41 22.11 2.43 -8.78
C PHE A 41 21.01 2.82 -7.78
N LEU A 42 21.39 3.28 -6.58
CA LEU A 42 20.44 3.69 -5.56
C LEU A 42 19.82 5.06 -5.86
N GLU A 43 20.58 5.97 -6.46
CA GLU A 43 20.14 7.33 -6.80
C GLU A 43 18.85 7.38 -7.65
N PRO A 44 18.70 6.61 -8.75
CA PRO A 44 17.43 6.58 -9.48
C PRO A 44 16.29 5.95 -8.66
N VAL A 45 16.57 4.92 -7.84
CA VAL A 45 15.54 4.28 -7.00
C VAL A 45 14.98 5.26 -5.97
N ILE A 46 15.86 6.03 -5.32
CA ILE A 46 15.48 7.05 -4.35
C ILE A 46 14.65 8.13 -5.04
N TYR A 47 15.14 8.65 -6.17
CA TYR A 47 14.42 9.68 -6.94
C TYR A 47 13.01 9.21 -7.34
N TYR A 48 12.88 8.02 -7.93
CA TYR A 48 11.57 7.49 -8.30
C TYR A 48 10.67 7.23 -7.10
N SER A 49 11.23 6.83 -5.95
CA SER A 49 10.47 6.67 -4.71
C SER A 49 9.92 8.00 -4.20
N GLU A 50 10.68 9.10 -4.28
CA GLU A 50 10.23 10.43 -3.87
C GLU A 50 9.15 10.96 -4.81
N VAL A 51 9.32 10.79 -6.12
CA VAL A 51 8.29 11.15 -7.10
C VAL A 51 7.01 10.37 -6.86
N ALA A 52 7.12 9.04 -6.65
CA ALA A 52 5.95 8.20 -6.34
C ALA A 52 5.26 8.67 -5.04
N PHE A 53 6.02 9.05 -4.01
CA PHE A 53 5.48 9.57 -2.76
C PHE A 53 4.75 10.91 -2.95
N HIS A 54 5.34 11.85 -3.71
CA HIS A 54 4.71 13.14 -4.01
C HIS A 54 3.44 12.99 -4.86
N LEU A 55 3.48 12.12 -5.87
CA LEU A 55 2.31 11.80 -6.69
C LEU A 55 1.22 11.12 -5.84
N GLY A 56 1.59 10.16 -4.99
CA GLY A 56 0.68 9.50 -4.07
C GLY A 56 -0.02 10.50 -3.15
N LYS A 57 0.73 11.42 -2.52
CA LYS A 57 0.17 12.48 -1.68
C LYS A 57 -0.81 13.37 -2.44
N GLN A 58 -0.48 13.76 -3.67
CA GLN A 58 -1.37 14.57 -4.50
C GLN A 58 -2.67 13.84 -4.81
N VAL A 59 -2.60 12.55 -5.17
CA VAL A 59 -3.79 11.74 -5.46
C VAL A 59 -4.68 11.59 -4.23
N VAL A 60 -4.10 11.29 -3.05
CA VAL A 60 -4.85 11.16 -1.79
C VAL A 60 -5.63 12.43 -1.46
N VAL A 61 -4.98 13.59 -1.59
CA VAL A 61 -5.61 14.90 -1.32
C VAL A 61 -6.67 15.23 -2.39
N ARG A 62 -6.35 15.02 -3.67
CA ARG A 62 -7.25 15.37 -4.79
C ARG A 62 -8.50 14.50 -4.84
N GLN A 63 -8.36 13.21 -4.54
CA GLN A 63 -9.48 12.27 -4.53
C GLN A 63 -10.24 12.29 -3.19
N ASN A 64 -9.83 13.15 -2.24
CA ASN A 64 -10.42 13.22 -0.90
C ASN A 64 -10.61 11.82 -0.31
N PHE A 65 -9.56 11.00 -0.33
CA PHE A 65 -9.59 9.70 0.32
C PHE A 65 -9.71 9.90 1.83
N SER A 66 -10.94 10.00 2.32
CA SER A 66 -11.30 10.01 3.73
C SER A 66 -11.91 8.66 4.10
N LEU A 67 -11.78 8.30 5.37
CA LEU A 67 -12.59 7.21 5.90
C LEU A 67 -14.08 7.62 5.78
N PRO A 68 -14.95 6.72 5.30
CA PRO A 68 -16.37 7.01 5.15
C PRO A 68 -16.99 7.45 6.47
N SER A 69 -17.96 8.37 6.38
CA SER A 69 -18.68 8.85 7.56
C SER A 69 -19.62 7.76 8.09
N LYS A 70 -20.07 7.89 9.34
CA LYS A 70 -21.03 6.94 9.93
C LYS A 70 -22.33 6.81 9.12
N VAL A 71 -22.71 7.87 8.42
CA VAL A 71 -23.91 7.88 7.56
C VAL A 71 -23.70 7.01 6.33
N ASP A 72 -22.50 7.03 5.75
CA ASP A 72 -22.14 6.22 4.58
C ASP A 72 -22.07 4.72 4.94
N PHE A 73 -21.67 4.40 6.17
CA PHE A 73 -21.73 3.04 6.69
C PHE A 73 -23.17 2.53 6.78
N ALA A 74 -24.08 3.30 7.38
CA ALA A 74 -25.49 2.91 7.47
C ALA A 74 -26.12 2.73 6.07
N ALA A 75 -25.77 3.61 5.12
CA ALA A 75 -26.21 3.46 3.73
C ALA A 75 -25.66 2.17 3.10
N SER A 76 -24.40 1.83 3.33
CA SER A 76 -23.76 0.62 2.81
C SER A 76 -24.37 -0.67 3.40
N GLU A 77 -24.70 -0.67 4.70
CA GLU A 77 -25.36 -1.80 5.36
C GLU A 77 -26.73 -2.09 4.71
N THR A 78 -27.54 -1.05 4.48
CA THR A 78 -28.85 -1.25 3.83
C THR A 78 -28.73 -1.81 2.41
N GLN A 79 -27.68 -1.45 1.66
CA GLN A 79 -27.41 -2.01 0.34
C GLN A 79 -26.98 -3.46 0.41
N LEU A 80 -26.12 -3.82 1.37
CA LEU A 80 -25.70 -5.20 1.60
C LEU A 80 -26.89 -6.09 1.96
N PHE A 81 -27.76 -5.64 2.87
CA PHE A 81 -28.96 -6.41 3.25
C PHE A 81 -29.91 -6.61 2.07
N LYS A 82 -30.11 -5.59 1.22
CA LYS A 82 -30.92 -5.72 -0.01
C LYS A 82 -30.35 -6.74 -0.98
N VAL A 83 -29.03 -6.78 -1.17
CA VAL A 83 -28.37 -7.79 -2.01
C VAL A 83 -28.53 -9.18 -1.40
N LEU A 84 -28.35 -9.31 -0.08
CA LEU A 84 -28.52 -10.58 0.63
C LEU A 84 -29.95 -11.11 0.49
N GLU A 85 -30.93 -10.22 0.66
CA GLU A 85 -32.35 -10.53 0.52
C GLU A 85 -32.69 -10.92 -0.92
N TYR A 86 -32.17 -10.19 -1.92
CA TYR A 86 -32.31 -10.53 -3.33
C TYR A 86 -31.75 -11.92 -3.66
N VAL A 87 -30.56 -12.26 -3.15
CA VAL A 87 -29.92 -13.58 -3.36
C VAL A 87 -30.67 -14.69 -2.62
N LYS A 88 -31.25 -14.40 -1.46
CA LYS A 88 -32.06 -15.36 -0.68
C LYS A 88 -33.41 -15.65 -1.33
N ILE A 89 -34.05 -14.63 -1.92
CA ILE A 89 -35.37 -14.74 -2.56
C ILE A 89 -35.24 -15.34 -3.97
N ASN A 90 -34.27 -14.87 -4.76
CA ASN A 90 -33.98 -15.43 -6.08
C ASN A 90 -33.00 -16.59 -5.93
N ASN A 91 -33.55 -17.77 -5.65
CA ASN A 91 -32.85 -19.06 -5.65
C ASN A 91 -31.69 -19.09 -6.66
N LEU A 92 -30.57 -19.72 -6.27
CA LEU A 92 -29.26 -19.93 -6.95
C LEU A 92 -29.22 -20.04 -8.49
N LYS A 93 -30.35 -20.25 -9.16
CA LYS A 93 -30.52 -20.18 -10.61
C LYS A 93 -30.23 -18.77 -11.17
N SER A 94 -30.70 -17.68 -10.53
CA SER A 94 -30.43 -16.32 -11.02
C SER A 94 -28.98 -15.88 -10.89
N LEU A 95 -28.18 -16.55 -10.04
CA LEU A 95 -26.74 -16.30 -9.93
C LEU A 95 -25.94 -16.87 -11.12
N LYS A 96 -26.50 -17.85 -11.85
CA LYS A 96 -25.86 -18.44 -13.04
C LYS A 96 -26.03 -17.60 -14.29
N ASP A 97 -27.03 -16.72 -14.33
CA ASP A 97 -27.31 -15.82 -15.46
C ASP A 97 -26.52 -14.49 -15.36
N ILE A 98 -25.64 -14.34 -14.37
CA ILE A 98 -24.80 -13.15 -14.21
C ILE A 98 -23.75 -13.13 -15.33
N PRO A 99 -23.61 -12.01 -16.07
CA PRO A 99 -22.60 -11.90 -17.11
C PRO A 99 -21.18 -12.00 -16.54
N LEU A 100 -20.30 -12.68 -17.28
CA LEU A 100 -18.95 -13.03 -16.84
C LEU A 100 -18.09 -11.81 -16.45
N GLU A 101 -18.37 -10.65 -17.04
CA GLU A 101 -17.72 -9.38 -16.70
C GLU A 101 -18.07 -8.89 -15.28
N GLN A 102 -19.33 -9.03 -14.85
CA GLN A 102 -19.74 -8.67 -13.49
C GLN A 102 -19.13 -9.62 -12.46
N TRP A 103 -19.01 -10.91 -12.81
CA TRP A 103 -18.37 -11.89 -11.94
C TRP A 103 -16.87 -11.61 -11.75
N LYS A 104 -16.18 -11.24 -12.83
CA LYS A 104 -14.76 -10.82 -12.78
C LYS A 104 -14.58 -9.58 -11.91
N ASN A 105 -15.39 -8.55 -12.12
CA ASN A 105 -15.28 -7.32 -11.34
C ASN A 105 -15.62 -7.57 -9.86
N GLY A 106 -16.62 -8.40 -9.58
CA GLY A 106 -16.94 -8.86 -8.23
C GLY A 106 -15.76 -9.59 -7.58
N ALA A 107 -15.14 -10.54 -8.29
CA ALA A 107 -13.99 -11.29 -7.81
C ALA A 107 -12.79 -10.39 -7.48
N ILE A 108 -12.49 -9.42 -8.37
CA ILE A 108 -11.43 -8.43 -8.13
C ILE A 108 -11.73 -7.62 -6.86
N LYS A 109 -12.95 -7.14 -6.68
CA LYS A 109 -13.34 -6.37 -5.49
C LYS A 109 -13.30 -7.20 -4.21
N THR A 110 -13.70 -8.46 -4.26
CA THR A 110 -13.56 -9.36 -3.10
C THR A 110 -12.10 -9.66 -2.77
N PHE A 111 -11.24 -9.76 -3.79
CA PHE A 111 -9.82 -9.94 -3.59
C PHE A 111 -9.20 -8.69 -2.95
N GLU A 112 -9.52 -7.50 -3.44
CA GLU A 112 -9.11 -6.22 -2.83
C GLU A 112 -9.53 -6.14 -1.35
N LEU A 113 -10.76 -6.55 -1.03
CA LEU A 113 -11.25 -6.58 0.36
C LEU A 113 -10.46 -7.57 1.23
N SER A 114 -10.16 -8.76 0.71
CA SER A 114 -9.34 -9.75 1.43
C SER A 114 -7.91 -9.27 1.67
N ALA A 115 -7.33 -8.55 0.70
CA ALA A 115 -6.02 -7.94 0.84
C ALA A 115 -6.03 -6.86 1.93
N LEU A 116 -7.06 -5.99 1.96
CA LEU A 116 -7.24 -4.99 3.01
C LEU A 116 -7.37 -5.62 4.40
N PHE A 117 -8.08 -6.76 4.51
CA PHE A 117 -8.19 -7.52 5.75
C PHE A 117 -6.82 -8.01 6.24
N VAL A 118 -6.01 -8.60 5.36
CA VAL A 118 -4.66 -9.08 5.71
C VAL A 118 -3.75 -7.92 6.13
N VAL A 119 -3.81 -6.78 5.44
CA VAL A 119 -3.07 -5.57 5.84
C VAL A 119 -3.51 -5.09 7.23
N GLY A 120 -4.82 -5.08 7.49
CA GLY A 120 -5.38 -4.75 8.79
C GLY A 120 -4.90 -5.70 9.90
N GLU A 121 -4.82 -6.99 9.58
CA GLU A 121 -4.31 -8.01 10.50
C GLU A 121 -2.81 -7.81 10.81
N ILE A 122 -1.98 -7.51 9.80
CA ILE A 122 -0.56 -7.17 9.97
C ILE A 122 -0.39 -5.95 10.88
N VAL A 123 -1.18 -4.89 10.65
CA VAL A 123 -1.16 -3.67 11.47
C VAL A 123 -1.63 -3.96 12.90
N GLY A 124 -2.72 -4.73 13.06
CA GLY A 124 -3.28 -5.07 14.37
C GLY A 124 -2.36 -5.96 15.21
N ARG A 125 -1.62 -6.88 14.56
CA ARG A 125 -0.63 -7.74 15.23
C ARG A 125 0.72 -7.05 15.41
N GLY A 126 0.98 -5.97 14.67
CA GLY A 126 2.26 -5.26 14.68
C GLY A 126 3.45 -6.11 14.23
N ASN A 127 3.21 -7.16 13.44
CA ASN A 127 4.23 -8.07 12.94
C ASN A 127 3.95 -8.46 11.49
N LEU A 128 5.00 -8.51 10.67
CA LEU A 128 4.90 -8.83 9.24
C LEU A 128 4.80 -10.34 8.98
N VAL A 129 5.38 -11.17 9.86
CA VAL A 129 5.42 -12.63 9.70
C VAL A 129 5.17 -13.32 11.04
N GLY A 130 4.13 -14.15 11.11
CA GLY A 130 3.87 -14.97 12.30
C GLY A 130 3.39 -14.18 13.52
N TYR A 131 2.81 -14.87 14.51
CA TYR A 131 2.51 -14.25 15.79
C TYR A 131 3.83 -14.17 16.56
N LYS A 132 3.97 -13.15 17.42
CA LYS A 132 5.03 -13.20 18.42
C LYS A 132 4.64 -14.33 19.38
N ASP A 133 5.50 -15.35 19.47
CA ASP A 133 5.44 -16.32 20.56
C ASP A 133 5.54 -15.62 21.92
#